data_AF-A0A6A3MTQ9-F1
#
_entry.id   AF-A0A6A3MTQ9-F1
#
_cell.length_a   1.000
_cell.length_b   1.000
_cell.length_c   1.000
_cell.angle_alpha   90.00
_cell.angle_beta   90.00
_cell.angle_gamma   90.00
#
_symmetry.space_group_name_H-M   'P 1'
#
loop_
_entity.id
_entity.type
_entity.pdbx_description
1 polymer ?
#
loop_
_entity_poly.entity_id
_entity_poly.type
_entity_poly.pdbx_seq_one_letter_code
_entity_poly.pdbx_strand_id
1 'polypeptide(L)'
;MLVRRNGVVCWRVEAVCEHVDILCWFRESASGRFSSIAALARIWLGRAPSNASQERVVSTGGNVMNSLRTRTDNLRAEMQVLLKHNKKEIHHMELESSSA
;
A
#
# COMPACT_ATOMS: atom_id res chain seq x y z
N MET A 1 7.53 10.03 -20.97
CA MET A 1 6.69 8.89 -21.37
C MET A 1 6.81 8.53 -22.85
N LEU A 2 6.71 9.48 -23.78
CA LEU A 2 6.89 9.21 -25.20
C LEU A 2 8.38 9.22 -25.59
N VAL A 3 8.78 8.30 -26.46
CA VAL A 3 10.13 8.15 -27.00
C VAL A 3 10.03 8.09 -28.51
N ARG A 4 10.92 8.77 -29.24
CA ARG A 4 11.03 8.61 -30.69
C ARG A 4 12.03 7.51 -31.02
N ARG A 5 11.59 6.49 -31.77
CA ARG A 5 12.47 5.49 -32.40
C ARG A 5 12.11 5.38 -33.88
N ASN A 6 13.10 5.52 -34.75
CA ASN A 6 12.96 5.40 -36.21
C ASN A 6 11.82 6.25 -36.79
N GLY A 7 11.66 7.50 -36.32
CA GLY A 7 10.60 8.41 -36.77
C GLY A 7 9.22 8.16 -36.17
N VAL A 8 9.02 7.05 -35.45
CA VAL A 8 7.75 6.71 -34.79
C VAL A 8 7.81 7.12 -33.31
N VAL A 9 6.76 7.79 -32.85
CA VAL A 9 6.60 8.11 -31.43
C VAL A 9 5.95 6.91 -30.74
N CYS A 10 6.64 6.33 -29.77
CA CYS A 10 6.20 5.17 -29.01
C CYS A 10 6.18 5.47 -27.50
N TRP A 11 5.31 4.80 -26.76
CA TRP A 11 5.27 4.89 -25.30
C TRP A 11 6.36 4.02 -24.68
N ARG A 12 7.10 4.57 -23.72
CA ARG A 12 8.00 3.78 -22.86
C ARG A 12 7.14 3.03 -21.86
N VAL A 13 7.07 1.71 -22.01
CA VAL A 13 6.22 0.83 -21.19
C VAL A 13 6.48 1.01 -19.70
N GLU A 14 7.74 1.00 -19.25
CA GLU A 14 8.09 1.19 -17.83
C GLU A 14 7.54 2.51 -17.26
N ALA A 15 7.74 3.61 -17.98
CA ALA A 15 7.25 4.92 -17.54
C ALA A 15 5.73 5.01 -17.54
N VAL A 16 5.05 4.29 -18.44
CA VAL A 16 3.58 4.17 -18.41
C VAL A 16 3.13 3.35 -17.21
N CYS A 17 3.77 2.20 -16.96
CA CYS A 17 3.45 1.35 -15.82
C CYS A 17 3.61 2.05 -14.47
N GLU A 18 4.59 2.95 -14.33
CA GLU A 18 4.76 3.77 -13.11
C GLU A 18 3.58 4.73 -12.85
N HIS A 19 2.80 5.08 -13.87
CA HIS A 19 1.67 6.01 -13.77
C HIS A 19 0.31 5.32 -13.87
N VAL A 20 0.29 4.02 -14.17
CA VAL A 20 -0.95 3.25 -14.25
C VAL A 20 -1.25 2.67 -12.88
N ASP A 21 -2.21 3.28 -12.19
CA ASP A 21 -2.82 2.67 -11.02
C ASP A 21 -3.93 1.71 -11.47
N ILE A 22 -3.56 0.43 -11.59
CA ILE A 22 -4.48 -0.63 -12.00
C ILE A 22 -5.62 -0.85 -11.00
N LEU A 23 -5.38 -0.61 -9.70
CA LEU A 23 -6.41 -0.76 -8.68
C LEU A 23 -7.44 0.35 -8.79
N CYS A 24 -6.98 1.58 -9.04
CA CYS A 24 -7.84 2.73 -9.33
C CYS A 24 -8.66 2.50 -10.61
N TRP A 25 -8.04 1.99 -11.67
CA TRP A 25 -8.75 1.66 -12.90
C TRP A 25 -9.86 0.61 -12.69
N PHE A 26 -9.58 -0.46 -11.93
CA PHE A 26 -10.61 -1.44 -11.59
C PHE A 26 -11.73 -0.83 -10.74
N ARG A 27 -11.40 0.06 -9.80
CA ARG A 27 -12.38 0.75 -8.95
C ARG A 27 -13.31 1.65 -9.76
N GLU A 28 -12.77 2.44 -10.66
CA GLU A 28 -13.52 3.53 -11.33
C GLU A 28 -14.13 3.11 -12.66
N SER A 29 -13.37 2.39 -13.49
CA SER A 29 -13.79 2.04 -14.85
C SER A 29 -14.44 0.65 -14.92
N ALA A 30 -13.85 -0.35 -14.26
CA ALA A 30 -14.33 -1.73 -14.37
C ALA A 30 -15.53 -2.02 -13.45
N SER A 31 -15.62 -1.36 -12.29
CA SER A 31 -16.67 -1.64 -11.30
C SER A 31 -18.09 -1.38 -11.82
N GLY A 32 -18.27 -0.43 -12.75
CA GLY A 32 -19.57 -0.15 -13.37
C GLY A 32 -20.04 -1.20 -14.37
N ARG A 33 -19.12 -1.99 -14.96
CA ARG A 33 -19.45 -3.03 -15.97
C ARG A 33 -19.34 -4.44 -15.41
N PHE A 34 -18.36 -4.67 -14.52
CA PHE A 34 -18.01 -5.97 -13.99
C PHE A 34 -17.72 -5.89 -12.49
N SER A 35 -18.73 -5.60 -11.67
CA SER A 35 -18.55 -5.29 -10.26
C SER A 35 -17.87 -6.43 -9.46
N SER A 36 -18.25 -7.68 -9.70
CA SER A 36 -17.66 -8.85 -9.03
C SER A 36 -16.21 -9.10 -9.47
N ILE A 37 -15.93 -9.01 -10.77
CA ILE A 37 -14.58 -9.18 -11.33
C ILE A 37 -13.67 -8.05 -10.87
N ALA A 38 -14.15 -6.81 -10.88
CA ALA A 38 -13.40 -5.65 -10.40
C ALA A 38 -13.09 -5.74 -8.90
N ALA A 39 -14.01 -6.28 -8.09
CA ALA A 39 -13.75 -6.55 -6.68
C ALA A 39 -12.68 -7.64 -6.50
N LEU A 40 -12.83 -8.78 -7.18
CA LEU A 40 -11.87 -9.88 -7.13
C LEU A 40 -10.47 -9.46 -7.59
N ALA A 41 -10.37 -8.72 -8.69
CA ALA A 41 -9.11 -8.23 -9.22
C ALA A 41 -8.39 -7.31 -8.21
N ARG A 42 -9.13 -6.41 -7.55
CA ARG A 42 -8.55 -5.53 -6.51
C ARG A 42 -8.09 -6.30 -5.28
N ILE A 43 -8.81 -7.33 -4.85
CA ILE A 43 -8.40 -8.19 -3.73
C ILE A 43 -7.12 -8.97 -4.10
N TRP A 44 -7.09 -9.54 -5.30
CA TRP A 44 -5.97 -10.37 -5.73
C TRP A 44 -4.70 -9.54 -5.99
N LEU A 45 -4.83 -8.39 -6.66
CA LEU A 45 -3.72 -7.49 -6.98
C LEU A 45 -3.29 -6.62 -5.78
N GLY A 46 -4.21 -6.28 -4.88
CA GLY A 46 -3.90 -5.52 -3.66
C GLY A 46 -3.12 -6.31 -2.62
N ARG A 47 -3.02 -7.64 -2.80
CA ARG A 47 -2.21 -8.49 -1.93
C ARG A 47 -0.73 -8.23 -2.22
N ALA A 48 0.02 -7.91 -1.15
CA ALA A 48 1.47 -7.75 -1.27
C ALA A 48 2.12 -9.03 -1.83
N PRO A 49 3.00 -8.93 -2.83
CA PRO A 49 3.65 -10.09 -3.45
C PRO A 49 4.68 -10.76 -2.53
N SER A 50 5.06 -10.11 -1.43
CA SER A 50 5.98 -10.64 -0.43
C SER A 50 5.57 -10.23 0.98
N ASN A 51 6.01 -11.01 1.96
CA ASN A 51 5.83 -10.70 3.38
C ASN A 51 6.89 -9.72 3.91
N ALA A 52 7.77 -9.17 3.05
CA ALA A 52 8.85 -8.28 3.48
C ALA A 52 8.36 -7.04 4.24
N SER A 53 7.15 -6.55 3.91
CA SER A 53 6.49 -5.47 4.66
C SER A 53 6.13 -5.92 6.07
N GLN A 54 5.62 -7.14 6.24
CA GLN A 54 5.32 -7.73 7.56
C GLN A 54 6.61 -8.02 8.33
N GLU A 55 7.66 -8.52 7.68
CA GLU A 55 8.96 -8.76 8.30
C GLU A 55 9.59 -7.47 8.85
N ARG A 56 9.40 -6.33 8.17
CA ARG A 56 9.84 -5.01 8.66
C ARG A 56 9.09 -4.60 9.93
N VAL A 57 7.79 -4.89 9.99
CA VAL A 57 6.95 -4.68 11.18
C VAL A 57 7.44 -5.56 12.33
N VAL A 58 7.68 -6.85 12.07
CA VAL A 58 8.20 -7.82 13.05
C VAL A 58 9.58 -7.42 13.56
N SER A 59 10.50 -7.03 12.68
CA SER A 59 11.85 -6.59 13.06
C SER A 59 11.81 -5.33 13.95
N THR A 60 10.93 -4.37 13.62
CA THR A 60 10.73 -3.18 14.46
C THR A 60 10.09 -3.54 15.80
N GLY A 61 9.09 -4.43 15.79
CA GLY A 61 8.44 -4.92 16.98
C GLY A 61 9.38 -5.71 17.89
N GLY A 62 10.32 -6.46 17.32
CA GLY A 62 11.35 -7.19 18.05
C GLY A 62 12.18 -6.28 18.96
N ASN A 63 12.48 -5.06 18.54
CA ASN A 63 13.17 -4.08 19.40
C ASN A 63 12.32 -3.60 20.59
N VAL A 64 11.00 -3.51 20.43
CA VAL A 64 10.05 -3.09 21.48
C VAL A 64 9.75 -4.24 22.43
N MET A 65 9.65 -5.47 21.91
CA MET A 65 9.27 -6.69 22.62
C MET A 65 10.47 -7.48 23.19
N ASN A 66 11.71 -7.05 22.93
CA ASN A 66 12.89 -7.77 23.43
C ASN A 66 12.97 -7.71 24.97
N SER A 67 13.11 -8.88 25.58
CA SER A 67 13.15 -9.08 27.04
C SER A 67 14.28 -8.32 27.74
N LEU A 68 15.35 -7.98 27.01
CA LEU A 68 16.54 -7.31 27.55
C LEU A 68 16.42 -5.79 27.68
N ARG A 69 15.51 -5.09 26.98
CA ARG A 69 15.48 -3.61 26.97
C ARG A 69 14.13 -2.95 27.24
N THR A 70 13.01 -3.64 27.02
CA THR A 70 11.68 -3.09 27.30
C THR A 70 10.70 -4.22 27.57
N ARG A 71 10.44 -4.49 28.86
CA ARG A 71 9.31 -5.33 29.28
C ARG A 71 8.01 -4.52 29.10
N THR A 72 7.63 -4.32 27.85
CA THR A 72 6.38 -3.67 27.47
C THR A 72 5.29 -4.73 27.40
N ASP A 73 4.11 -4.43 27.95
CA ASP A 73 2.91 -5.27 27.79
C ASP A 73 2.67 -5.57 26.29
N ASN A 74 2.31 -6.81 25.95
CA ASN A 74 2.09 -7.25 24.57
C ASN A 74 1.10 -6.37 23.82
N LEU A 75 -0.01 -5.99 24.46
CA LEU A 75 -1.04 -5.13 23.88
C LEU A 75 -0.45 -3.74 23.56
N ARG A 76 0.37 -3.21 24.46
CA ARG A 76 1.02 -1.92 24.28
C ARG A 76 2.08 -1.96 23.18
N ALA A 77 2.85 -3.05 23.09
CA ALA A 77 3.84 -3.23 22.03
C ALA A 77 3.18 -3.34 20.65
N GLU A 78 2.08 -4.09 20.56
CA GLU A 78 1.27 -4.20 19.34
C GLU A 78 0.73 -2.84 18.90
N MET A 79 0.09 -2.11 19.82
CA MET A 79 -0.46 -0.78 19.53
C MET A 79 0.62 0.19 19.03
N GLN A 80 1.79 0.19 19.66
CA GLN A 80 2.91 1.06 19.23
C GLN A 80 3.41 0.72 17.82
N VAL A 81 3.50 -0.56 17.49
CA VAL A 81 3.93 -1.02 16.17
C VAL A 81 2.89 -0.67 15.10
N LEU A 82 1.60 -0.88 15.40
CA LEU A 82 0.48 -0.52 14.51
C LEU A 82 0.44 0.98 14.24
N LEU A 83 0.49 1.81 15.28
CA LEU A 83 0.49 3.28 15.14
C LEU A 83 1.71 3.77 14.36
N LYS A 84 2.89 3.18 14.59
CA LYS A 84 4.12 3.58 13.89
C LYS A 84 4.07 3.25 12.40
N HIS A 85 3.59 2.05 12.04
CA HIS A 85 3.58 1.62 10.65
C HIS A 85 2.47 2.29 9.83
N ASN A 86 1.33 2.57 10.46
CA ASN A 86 0.17 3.19 9.82
C ASN A 86 0.11 4.72 9.99
N LYS A 87 1.16 5.35 10.56
CA LYS A 87 1.16 6.79 10.88
C LYS A 87 0.72 7.69 9.73
N LYS A 88 1.16 7.40 8.50
CA LYS A 88 0.80 8.19 7.31
C LYS A 88 -0.68 8.09 6.99
N GLU A 89 -1.24 6.89 7.07
CA GLU A 89 -2.66 6.62 6.81
C GLU A 89 -3.53 7.25 7.89
N ILE A 90 -3.17 7.09 9.16
CA ILE A 90 -3.86 7.71 10.29
C ILE A 90 -3.91 9.23 10.12
N HIS A 91 -2.78 9.84 9.78
CA HIS A 91 -2.71 11.29 9.53
C HIS A 91 -3.56 11.70 8.33
N HIS A 92 -3.64 10.89 7.28
CA HIS A 92 -4.52 11.14 6.14
C HIS A 92 -5.99 11.13 6.56
N MET A 93 -6.41 10.11 7.33
CA MET A 93 -7.77 10.00 7.85
C MET A 93 -8.12 11.15 8.82
N GLU A 94 -7.18 11.57 9.67
CA GLU A 94 -7.35 12.71 10.59
C GLU A 94 -7.59 14.02 9.81
N LEU A 95 -6.83 14.25 8.74
CA LEU A 95 -7.01 15.40 7.85
C LEU A 95 -8.37 15.38 7.14
N GLU A 96 -8.78 14.24 6.58
CA GLU A 96 -10.10 14.11 5.93
C GLU A 96 -11.23 14.34 6.93
N SER A 97 -11.13 13.81 8.15
CA SER A 97 -12.14 13.98 9.20
C SER A 97 -12.26 15.42 9.71
N SER A 98 -11.16 16.20 9.65
CA SER A 98 -11.14 17.61 10.09
C SER A 98 -11.64 18.58 9.02
N SER A 99 -11.82 18.08 7.79
CA SER A 99 -12.27 18.85 6.63
C SER A 99 -13.77 18.69 6.31
N ALA A 100 -14.46 17.84 7.08
CA ALA A 100 -15.91 17.60 7.03
C ALA A 100 -16.63 18.36 8.15
#